data_AF-A0A5J4Q3A2-F1
#
_entry.id   AF-A0A5J4Q3A2-F1
#
_cell.length_a   1.000
_cell.length_b   1.000
_cell.length_c   1.000
_cell.angle_alpha   90.00
_cell.angle_beta   90.00
_cell.angle_gamma   90.00
#
_symmetry.space_group_name_H-M   'P 1'
#
loop_
_entity.id
_entity.type
_entity.pdbx_description
1 polymer ?
#
loop_
_entity_poly.entity_id
_entity_poly.type
_entity_poly.pdbx_seq_one_letter_code
_entity_poly.pdbx_strand_id
1 'polypeptide(L)'
;EKLCITNLVNQTAANCPCLSTGDPRAGKGQCPAYCTSQDIPTSDCVCDYNPNAQYPLQTCQSEKKCTASSSSTVPTDSCTCSGANYPSGCKCPINSSQLSGIPSSRCDCLTTGDPRANGICPAYCIIGNANQSCVCDTNKEGFSVAQCQKEKACKFDLINQTISDCPCLSTADPRNGTFCPAYCVKGQVTANCACDSNITG
;
A
#
# COMPACT_ATOMS: atom_id res chain seq x y z
N GLU A 1 24.39 25.77 35.48
CA GLU A 1 25.36 25.44 34.41
C GLU A 1 26.58 24.64 34.88
N LYS A 2 27.38 25.08 35.85
CA LYS A 2 28.62 24.38 36.27
C LYS A 2 28.44 22.89 36.67
N LEU A 3 27.30 22.53 37.24
CA LEU A 3 26.94 21.15 37.61
C LEU A 3 26.59 20.25 36.41
N CYS A 4 26.06 20.82 35.33
CA CYS A 4 25.77 20.07 34.09
C CYS A 4 27.03 19.60 33.37
N ILE A 5 28.16 20.27 33.63
CA ILE A 5 29.46 19.95 33.04
C ILE A 5 30.24 18.96 33.93
N THR A 6 30.16 19.14 35.25
CA THR A 6 31.02 18.40 36.20
C THR A 6 30.36 17.18 36.83
N ASN A 7 29.02 17.12 36.87
CA ASN A 7 28.29 16.04 37.53
C ASN A 7 26.95 15.77 36.85
N LEU A 8 26.97 15.57 35.53
CA LEU A 8 25.74 15.38 34.73
C LEU A 8 24.91 14.16 35.18
N VAL A 9 25.56 13.06 35.56
CA VAL A 9 24.92 11.79 35.94
C VAL A 9 23.90 11.94 37.08
N ASN A 10 24.14 12.89 37.99
CA ASN A 10 23.27 13.13 39.15
C ASN A 10 22.31 14.32 38.94
N GLN A 11 22.11 14.79 37.70
CA GLN A 11 21.20 15.89 37.38
C GLN A 11 19.93 15.40 36.69
N THR A 12 18.81 16.07 36.94
CA THR A 12 17.55 15.85 36.23
C THR A 12 17.54 16.55 34.88
N ALA A 13 16.66 16.12 33.97
CA ALA A 13 16.46 16.81 32.69
C ALA A 13 15.91 18.25 32.85
N ALA A 14 15.23 18.54 33.96
CA ALA A 14 14.76 19.89 34.29
C ALA A 14 15.92 20.83 34.64
N ASN A 15 16.96 20.34 35.31
CA ASN A 15 18.11 21.14 35.72
C ASN A 15 19.19 21.23 34.63
N CYS A 16 19.37 20.15 33.87
CA CYS A 16 20.34 20.04 32.78
C CYS A 16 19.67 19.34 31.59
N PRO A 17 19.44 20.05 30.47
CA PRO A 17 18.88 19.46 29.27
C PRO A 17 19.60 18.18 28.85
N CYS A 18 18.87 17.23 28.25
CA CYS A 18 19.46 16.01 27.73
C CYS A 18 20.40 16.33 26.57
N LEU A 19 21.56 15.69 26.54
CA LEU A 19 22.51 15.87 25.44
C LEU A 19 22.00 15.19 24.17
N SER A 20 22.37 15.74 23.01
CA SER A 20 22.02 15.17 21.70
C SER A 20 22.82 13.90 21.37
N THR A 21 23.88 13.61 22.12
CA THR A 21 24.67 12.39 22.01
C THR A 21 25.32 12.05 23.35
N GLY A 22 25.51 10.75 23.62
CA GLY A 22 26.31 10.26 24.75
C GLY A 22 25.85 10.71 26.15
N ASP A 23 24.59 11.14 26.34
CA ASP A 23 24.10 11.51 27.66
C ASP A 23 24.14 10.28 28.59
N PRO A 24 24.89 10.30 29.70
CA PRO A 24 25.02 9.15 30.58
C PRO A 24 23.72 8.77 31.29
N ARG A 25 22.69 9.64 31.21
CA ARG A 25 21.35 9.44 31.76
C ARG A 25 20.34 8.92 30.73
N ALA A 26 20.69 8.85 29.45
CA ALA A 26 19.81 8.36 28.39
C ALA A 26 19.32 6.94 28.69
N GLY A 27 18.01 6.71 28.57
CA GLY A 27 17.38 5.42 28.84
C GLY A 27 17.28 5.03 30.32
N LYS A 28 17.70 5.91 31.25
CA LYS A 28 17.66 5.67 32.71
C LYS A 28 16.54 6.46 33.41
N GLY A 29 15.50 6.83 32.67
CA GLY A 29 14.32 7.56 33.18
C GLY A 29 14.47 9.08 33.29
N GLN A 30 15.68 9.62 33.21
CA GLN A 30 15.90 11.08 33.19
C GLN A 30 15.90 11.65 31.78
N CYS A 31 16.46 10.91 30.82
CA CYS A 31 16.51 11.29 29.42
C CYS A 31 15.99 10.15 28.55
N PRO A 32 15.34 10.43 27.40
CA PRO A 32 15.00 9.40 26.43
C PRO A 32 16.23 8.60 26.00
N ALA A 33 16.04 7.33 25.68
CA ALA A 33 17.11 6.53 25.07
C ALA A 33 17.39 7.01 23.64
N TYR A 34 18.63 6.81 23.17
CA TYR A 34 18.94 6.98 21.76
C TYR A 34 18.44 5.79 20.95
N CYS A 35 17.89 6.05 19.76
CA CYS A 35 17.45 5.00 18.87
C CYS A 35 18.66 4.20 18.36
N THR A 36 18.58 2.87 18.42
CA THR A 36 19.61 1.97 17.85
C THR A 36 19.13 1.29 16.57
N SER A 37 17.83 1.37 16.30
CA SER A 37 17.14 1.02 15.06
C SER A 37 15.73 1.63 15.08
N GLN A 38 14.92 1.37 14.07
CA GLN A 38 13.53 1.80 14.01
C GLN A 38 12.74 1.26 15.20
N ASP A 39 12.11 2.16 15.96
CA ASP A 39 11.30 1.85 17.15
C ASP A 39 12.05 1.09 18.29
N ILE A 40 13.39 1.06 18.28
CA ILE A 40 14.22 0.38 19.29
C ILE A 40 15.09 1.40 20.04
N PRO A 41 15.08 1.40 21.40
CA PRO A 41 14.40 0.45 22.29
C PRO A 41 12.89 0.67 22.44
N THR A 42 12.40 1.84 22.04
CA THR A 42 10.97 2.19 21.99
C THR A 42 10.77 3.17 20.82
N SER A 43 9.53 3.38 20.37
CA SER A 43 9.21 4.39 19.34
C SER A 43 9.54 5.84 19.74
N ASP A 44 9.63 6.10 21.04
CA ASP A 44 9.83 7.45 21.60
C ASP A 44 11.32 7.79 21.80
N CYS A 45 12.22 6.90 21.38
CA CYS A 45 13.66 7.17 21.39
C CYS A 45 14.01 8.42 20.54
N VAL A 46 15.17 9.01 20.83
CA VAL A 46 15.68 10.19 20.12
C VAL A 46 16.82 9.83 19.19
N CYS A 47 16.93 10.51 18.05
CA CYS A 47 18.01 10.26 17.10
C CYS A 47 19.34 10.80 17.64
N ASP A 48 20.37 9.96 17.61
CA ASP A 48 21.73 10.32 18.05
C ASP A 48 22.43 11.17 16.97
N TYR A 49 23.00 12.30 17.38
CA TYR A 49 23.76 13.19 16.50
C TYR A 49 25.22 12.75 16.31
N ASN A 50 25.64 11.64 16.93
CA ASN A 50 26.95 11.06 16.70
C ASN A 50 27.09 10.60 15.24
N PRO A 51 28.07 11.11 14.47
CA PRO A 51 28.28 10.68 13.08
C PRO A 51 28.63 9.18 12.95
N ASN A 52 29.08 8.54 14.03
CA ASN A 52 29.41 7.12 14.08
C ASN A 52 28.34 6.28 14.81
N ALA A 53 27.13 6.82 15.02
CA ALA A 53 26.04 6.06 15.62
C ALA A 53 25.70 4.82 14.78
N GLN A 54 25.37 3.71 15.45
CA GLN A 54 24.90 2.48 14.78
C GLN A 54 23.69 2.72 13.88
N TYR A 55 22.83 3.68 14.28
CA TYR A 55 21.68 4.11 13.51
C TYR A 55 21.89 5.58 13.10
N PRO A 56 22.34 5.82 11.84
CA PRO A 56 22.74 7.16 11.41
C PRO A 56 21.62 8.19 11.54
N LEU A 57 21.99 9.43 11.92
CA LEU A 57 21.05 10.52 12.18
C LEU A 57 19.99 10.68 11.08
N GLN A 58 20.41 10.70 9.82
CA GLN A 58 19.50 10.94 8.70
C GLN A 58 18.52 9.77 8.47
N THR A 59 19.01 8.53 8.62
CA THR A 59 18.16 7.34 8.57
C THR A 59 17.15 7.35 9.71
N CYS A 60 17.60 7.63 10.94
CA CYS A 60 16.74 7.73 12.11
C CYS A 60 15.66 8.80 11.95
N GLN A 61 16.03 10.01 11.49
CA GLN A 61 15.07 11.10 11.31
C GLN A 61 14.01 10.74 10.27
N SER A 62 14.42 10.21 9.11
CA SER A 62 13.50 9.81 8.04
C SER A 62 12.54 8.69 8.46
N GLU A 63 13.04 7.69 9.19
CA GLU A 63 12.24 6.53 9.59
C GLU A 63 11.36 6.78 10.82
N LYS A 64 11.65 7.83 11.61
CA LYS A 64 10.86 8.20 12.79
C LYS A 64 9.44 8.59 12.40
N LYS A 65 8.47 8.19 13.22
CA LYS A 65 7.06 8.52 12.99
C LYS A 65 6.83 10.02 13.05
N CYS A 66 6.03 10.54 12.13
CA CYS A 66 5.62 11.93 12.13
C CYS A 66 4.82 12.27 13.40
N THR A 67 5.10 13.44 13.97
CA THR A 67 4.32 14.03 15.07
C THR A 67 3.45 15.19 14.62
N ALA A 68 3.72 15.73 13.42
CA ALA A 68 2.93 16.80 12.83
C ALA A 68 1.51 16.30 12.48
N SER A 69 0.51 17.16 12.65
CA SER A 69 -0.90 16.85 12.35
C SER A 69 -1.07 16.36 10.91
N SER A 70 -1.98 15.42 10.69
CA SER A 70 -2.39 14.92 9.37
C SER A 70 -2.88 15.99 8.39
N SER A 71 -3.27 17.17 8.87
CA SER A 71 -3.68 18.32 8.05
C SER A 71 -2.52 19.24 7.65
N SER A 72 -1.30 18.96 8.11
CA SER A 72 -0.12 19.80 7.89
C SER A 72 0.76 19.29 6.74
N THR A 73 1.87 19.98 6.48
CA THR A 73 2.89 19.60 5.50
C THR A 73 4.24 19.51 6.19
N VAL A 74 5.01 18.49 5.86
CA VAL A 74 6.40 18.31 6.26
C VAL A 74 7.28 18.23 5.02
N PRO A 75 8.61 18.46 5.11
CA PRO A 75 9.51 18.19 4.00
C PRO A 75 9.38 16.73 3.55
N THR A 76 9.47 16.48 2.25
CA THR A 76 9.34 15.14 1.68
C THR A 76 10.29 14.16 2.35
N ASP A 77 9.78 13.00 2.73
CA ASP A 77 10.49 11.88 3.38
C ASP A 77 11.19 12.20 4.71
N SER A 78 10.84 13.32 5.33
CA SER A 78 11.44 13.76 6.60
C SER A 78 10.99 12.97 7.83
N CYS A 79 9.88 12.24 7.73
CA CYS A 79 9.36 11.34 8.76
C CYS A 79 8.41 10.30 8.13
N THR A 80 8.21 9.18 8.82
CA THR A 80 7.30 8.11 8.38
C THR A 80 5.86 8.39 8.83
N CYS A 81 4.90 8.25 7.91
CA CYS A 81 3.48 8.35 8.22
C CYS A 81 3.06 7.27 9.25
N SER A 82 2.02 7.56 10.03
CA SER A 82 1.38 6.60 10.92
C SER A 82 -0.14 6.72 10.81
N GLY A 83 -0.89 5.73 11.29
CA GLY A 83 -2.36 5.80 11.29
C GLY A 83 -2.95 7.00 12.07
N ALA A 84 -2.16 7.64 12.94
CA ALA A 84 -2.57 8.85 13.67
C ALA A 84 -2.10 10.15 13.00
N ASN A 85 -0.87 10.16 12.46
CA ASN A 85 -0.22 11.35 11.89
C ASN A 85 0.32 11.05 10.49
N TYR A 86 -0.31 11.64 9.48
CA TYR A 86 0.02 11.47 8.06
C TYR A 86 0.05 12.81 7.30
N PRO A 87 0.90 13.77 7.71
CA PRO A 87 1.01 15.07 7.03
C PRO A 87 1.43 14.89 5.56
N SER A 88 1.10 15.87 4.72
CA SER A 88 1.59 15.88 3.34
C SER A 88 3.13 15.87 3.32
N GLY A 89 3.73 15.00 2.53
CA GLY A 89 5.20 14.84 2.44
C GLY A 89 5.80 13.78 3.38
N CYS A 90 5.01 13.13 4.25
CA CYS A 90 5.53 12.00 5.01
C CYS A 90 5.84 10.79 4.11
N LYS A 91 6.87 10.03 4.49
CA LYS A 91 7.25 8.77 3.86
C LYS A 91 6.28 7.67 4.25
N CYS A 92 5.84 6.86 3.30
CA CYS A 92 4.99 5.72 3.62
C CYS A 92 5.76 4.58 4.31
N PRO A 93 5.18 3.93 5.33
CA PRO A 93 5.76 2.74 5.93
C PRO A 93 6.01 1.63 4.90
N ILE A 94 7.14 0.93 5.04
CA ILE A 94 7.47 -0.24 4.21
C ILE A 94 6.71 -1.47 4.70
N ASN A 95 6.57 -1.63 6.01
CA ASN A 95 5.80 -2.72 6.59
C ASN A 95 4.31 -2.45 6.33
N SER A 96 3.68 -3.31 5.53
CA SER A 96 2.28 -3.17 5.14
C SER A 96 1.36 -3.05 6.34
N SER A 97 1.63 -3.75 7.45
CA SER A 97 0.80 -3.70 8.67
C SER A 97 0.68 -2.29 9.25
N GLN A 98 1.68 -1.43 9.02
CA GLN A 98 1.71 -0.04 9.49
C GLN A 98 0.93 0.93 8.59
N LEU A 99 0.43 0.48 7.43
CA LEU A 99 -0.42 1.30 6.56
C LEU A 99 -1.83 1.51 7.13
N SER A 100 -2.25 0.68 8.08
CA SER A 100 -3.56 0.77 8.73
C SER A 100 -3.85 2.17 9.27
N GLY A 101 -4.99 2.76 8.88
CA GLY A 101 -5.40 4.11 9.28
C GLY A 101 -4.82 5.24 8.42
N ILE A 102 -3.92 4.95 7.48
CA ILE A 102 -3.38 5.95 6.55
C ILE A 102 -4.23 5.97 5.26
N PRO A 103 -4.76 7.13 4.83
CA PRO A 103 -5.59 7.20 3.62
C PRO A 103 -4.79 6.92 2.35
N SER A 104 -5.47 6.43 1.30
CA SER A 104 -4.86 6.15 0.00
C SER A 104 -4.33 7.42 -0.70
N SER A 105 -4.88 8.59 -0.37
CA SER A 105 -4.37 9.90 -0.85
C SER A 105 -3.05 10.33 -0.21
N ARG A 106 -2.47 9.52 0.68
CA ARG A 106 -1.18 9.76 1.32
C ARG A 106 -0.21 8.63 1.01
N CYS A 107 -0.68 7.39 1.16
CA CYS A 107 0.07 6.21 0.80
C CYS A 107 -0.75 5.36 -0.15
N ASP A 108 -0.27 5.20 -1.37
CA ASP A 108 -0.93 4.41 -2.41
C ASP A 108 -1.26 3.00 -1.90
N CYS A 109 -2.33 2.44 -2.45
CA CYS A 109 -2.76 1.09 -2.14
C CYS A 109 -1.75 0.08 -2.68
N LEU A 110 -1.37 -0.91 -1.87
CA LEU A 110 -0.52 -2.00 -2.32
C LEU A 110 -1.29 -2.88 -3.31
N THR A 111 -0.58 -3.41 -4.30
CA THR A 111 -1.14 -4.35 -5.29
C THR A 111 -1.37 -5.75 -4.71
N THR A 112 -0.94 -6.00 -3.47
CA THR A 112 -1.13 -7.27 -2.77
C THR A 112 -1.08 -7.03 -1.26
N GLY A 113 -1.93 -7.73 -0.51
CA GLY A 113 -1.87 -7.75 0.95
C GLY A 113 -1.96 -6.38 1.65
N ASP A 114 -2.55 -5.35 1.03
CA ASP A 114 -2.79 -4.07 1.71
C ASP A 114 -3.81 -4.30 2.85
N PRO A 115 -3.48 -3.98 4.12
CA PRO A 115 -4.42 -4.17 5.22
C PRO A 115 -5.65 -3.26 5.11
N ARG A 116 -5.62 -2.27 4.21
CA ARG A 116 -6.72 -1.35 3.95
C ARG A 116 -7.61 -1.79 2.78
N ALA A 117 -7.36 -2.95 2.17
CA ALA A 117 -8.17 -3.50 1.10
C ALA A 117 -9.64 -3.74 1.54
N ASN A 118 -10.57 -3.70 0.59
CA ASN A 118 -12.01 -3.79 0.83
C ASN A 118 -12.57 -2.61 1.67
N GLY A 119 -12.10 -1.40 1.40
CA GLY A 119 -12.54 -0.19 2.08
C GLY A 119 -11.85 1.06 1.55
N ILE A 120 -10.77 1.49 2.21
CA ILE A 120 -9.94 2.61 1.74
C ILE A 120 -9.24 2.25 0.43
N CYS A 121 -8.81 1.00 0.30
CA CYS A 121 -8.24 0.44 -0.91
C CYS A 121 -9.21 -0.54 -1.59
N PRO A 122 -9.16 -0.67 -2.93
CA PRO A 122 -9.95 -1.66 -3.64
C PRO A 122 -9.69 -3.08 -3.14
N ALA A 123 -10.69 -3.95 -3.24
CA ALA A 123 -10.52 -5.38 -2.97
C ALA A 123 -9.72 -6.05 -4.10
N TYR A 124 -9.05 -7.16 -3.80
CA TYR A 124 -8.38 -7.98 -4.80
C TYR A 124 -9.36 -8.89 -5.54
N CYS A 125 -9.14 -9.08 -6.84
CA CYS A 125 -9.97 -9.96 -7.65
C CYS A 125 -9.82 -11.43 -7.23
N ILE A 126 -10.92 -12.17 -7.30
CA ILE A 126 -10.96 -13.61 -7.06
C ILE A 126 -11.10 -14.33 -8.41
N ILE A 127 -10.37 -15.42 -8.61
CA ILE A 127 -10.42 -16.24 -9.84
C ILE A 127 -11.88 -16.60 -10.17
N GLY A 128 -12.32 -16.31 -11.40
CA GLY A 128 -13.68 -16.58 -11.86
C GLY A 128 -14.76 -15.66 -11.27
N ASN A 129 -14.39 -14.74 -10.39
CA ASN A 129 -15.28 -13.76 -9.78
C ASN A 129 -14.64 -12.36 -9.76
N ALA A 130 -13.92 -12.00 -10.82
CA ALA A 130 -13.49 -10.63 -11.01
C ALA A 130 -14.72 -9.72 -11.20
N ASN A 131 -14.70 -8.57 -10.54
CA ASN A 131 -15.64 -7.48 -10.75
C ASN A 131 -14.92 -6.25 -11.33
N GLN A 132 -15.66 -5.21 -11.73
CA GLN A 132 -15.06 -4.06 -12.40
C GLN A 132 -14.11 -3.26 -11.48
N SER A 133 -14.42 -3.18 -10.19
CA SER A 133 -13.70 -2.36 -9.21
C SER A 133 -12.53 -3.07 -8.51
N CYS A 134 -12.45 -4.41 -8.56
CA CYS A 134 -11.36 -5.14 -7.93
C CYS A 134 -10.03 -4.92 -8.67
N VAL A 135 -8.92 -5.06 -7.94
CA VAL A 135 -7.56 -4.94 -8.49
C VAL A 135 -6.89 -6.30 -8.61
N CYS A 136 -6.05 -6.47 -9.64
CA CYS A 136 -5.35 -7.72 -9.88
C CYS A 136 -4.16 -7.86 -8.94
N ASP A 137 -4.18 -8.91 -8.12
CA ASP A 137 -3.18 -9.19 -7.10
C ASP A 137 -1.88 -9.72 -7.73
N THR A 138 -0.75 -9.08 -7.43
CA THR A 138 0.55 -9.45 -8.00
C THR A 138 1.13 -10.74 -7.43
N ASN A 139 0.67 -11.19 -6.26
CA ASN A 139 1.18 -12.38 -5.56
C ASN A 139 0.14 -13.50 -5.44
N LYS A 140 -0.97 -13.43 -6.19
CA LYS A 140 -2.01 -14.45 -6.12
C LYS A 140 -1.58 -15.73 -6.84
N GLU A 141 -1.33 -16.78 -6.06
CA GLU A 141 -1.04 -18.11 -6.59
C GLU A 141 -2.19 -18.62 -7.47
N GLY A 142 -1.85 -19.12 -8.66
CA GLY A 142 -2.82 -19.62 -9.64
C GLY A 142 -3.64 -18.54 -10.36
N PHE A 143 -3.43 -17.25 -10.07
CA PHE A 143 -4.11 -16.14 -10.75
C PHE A 143 -3.17 -14.99 -11.05
N SER A 144 -2.42 -15.12 -12.12
CA SER A 144 -1.52 -14.06 -12.56
C SER A 144 -2.29 -12.78 -12.89
N VAL A 145 -1.59 -11.64 -12.82
CA VAL A 145 -2.13 -10.33 -13.21
C VAL A 145 -2.68 -10.36 -14.64
N ALA A 146 -2.00 -11.04 -15.56
CA ALA A 146 -2.45 -11.19 -16.95
C ALA A 146 -3.77 -11.98 -17.05
N GLN A 147 -3.91 -13.08 -16.30
CA GLN A 147 -5.16 -13.84 -16.24
C GLN A 147 -6.29 -13.01 -15.65
N CYS A 148 -6.03 -12.27 -14.58
CA CYS A 148 -7.02 -11.38 -13.96
C CYS A 148 -7.46 -10.25 -14.90
N GLN A 149 -6.51 -9.56 -15.56
CA GLN A 149 -6.82 -8.51 -16.52
C GLN A 149 -7.62 -9.04 -17.70
N LYS A 150 -7.24 -10.23 -18.21
CA LYS A 150 -7.97 -10.92 -19.26
C LYS A 150 -9.40 -11.26 -18.84
N GLU A 151 -9.58 -11.80 -17.63
CA GLU A 151 -10.91 -12.08 -17.08
C GLU A 151 -11.77 -10.80 -16.99
N LYS A 152 -11.21 -9.70 -16.48
CA LYS A 152 -11.90 -8.41 -16.42
C LYS A 152 -12.27 -7.89 -17.80
N ALA A 153 -11.35 -7.96 -18.76
CA ALA A 153 -11.57 -7.49 -20.12
C ALA A 153 -12.68 -8.30 -20.82
N CYS A 154 -12.62 -9.64 -20.76
CA CYS A 154 -13.64 -10.49 -21.37
C CYS A 154 -15.03 -10.33 -20.71
N LYS A 155 -15.08 -9.91 -19.44
CA LYS A 155 -16.34 -9.76 -18.69
C LYS A 155 -16.95 -8.36 -18.79
N PHE A 156 -16.14 -7.31 -18.84
CA PHE A 156 -16.61 -5.92 -18.71
C PHE A 156 -16.28 -5.04 -19.92
N ASP A 157 -15.42 -5.48 -20.83
CA ASP A 157 -14.99 -4.71 -22.00
C ASP A 157 -14.92 -5.57 -23.27
N LEU A 158 -15.82 -6.56 -23.35
CA LEU A 158 -15.78 -7.63 -24.36
C LEU A 158 -15.77 -7.09 -25.80
N ILE A 159 -16.47 -5.99 -26.07
CA ILE A 159 -16.59 -5.39 -27.41
C ILE A 159 -15.24 -4.93 -27.99
N ASN A 160 -14.28 -4.58 -27.13
CA ASN A 160 -12.96 -4.11 -27.53
C ASN A 160 -11.90 -5.23 -27.52
N GLN A 161 -12.30 -6.49 -27.32
CA GLN A 161 -11.38 -7.62 -27.24
C GLN A 161 -11.39 -8.48 -28.51
N THR A 162 -10.24 -9.09 -28.81
CA THR A 162 -10.10 -10.04 -29.92
C THR A 162 -10.75 -11.39 -29.58
N ILE A 163 -11.03 -12.21 -30.61
CA ILE A 163 -11.55 -13.58 -30.41
C ILE A 163 -10.52 -14.56 -29.85
N SER A 164 -9.21 -14.28 -30.04
CA SER A 164 -8.13 -15.08 -29.46
C SER A 164 -7.95 -14.83 -27.97
N ASP A 165 -8.18 -13.58 -27.54
CA ASP A 165 -8.15 -13.24 -26.13
C ASP A 165 -9.46 -13.64 -25.46
N CYS A 166 -10.60 -13.22 -25.99
CA CYS A 166 -11.91 -13.51 -25.45
C CYS A 166 -12.74 -14.27 -26.48
N PRO A 167 -12.87 -15.61 -26.34
CA PRO A 167 -13.71 -16.42 -27.22
C PRO A 167 -15.13 -15.86 -27.32
N CYS A 168 -15.76 -16.08 -28.47
CA CYS A 168 -17.14 -15.64 -28.69
C CYS A 168 -18.08 -16.27 -27.66
N LEU A 169 -18.93 -15.44 -27.05
CA LEU A 169 -19.97 -15.93 -26.15
C LEU A 169 -21.01 -16.73 -26.93
N SER A 170 -21.60 -17.72 -26.28
CA SER A 170 -22.66 -18.55 -26.85
C SER A 170 -24.01 -17.83 -26.94
N THR A 171 -24.12 -16.63 -26.38
CA THR A 171 -25.34 -15.81 -26.42
C THR A 171 -24.98 -14.35 -26.18
N ALA A 172 -25.74 -13.44 -26.78
CA ALA A 172 -25.61 -11.98 -26.59
C ALA A 172 -24.18 -11.41 -26.68
N ASP A 173 -23.28 -12.02 -27.46
CA ASP A 173 -21.94 -11.44 -27.68
C ASP A 173 -22.10 -10.09 -28.41
N PRO A 174 -21.59 -8.98 -27.86
CA PRO A 174 -21.68 -7.67 -28.50
C PRO A 174 -20.95 -7.59 -29.85
N ARG A 175 -20.11 -8.59 -30.17
CA ARG A 175 -19.37 -8.72 -31.44
C ARG A 175 -20.04 -9.69 -32.42
N ASN A 176 -21.27 -10.12 -32.13
CA ASN A 176 -22.07 -10.99 -32.98
C ASN A 176 -22.23 -10.41 -34.40
N GLY A 177 -21.90 -11.20 -35.43
CA GLY A 177 -22.02 -10.83 -36.84
C GLY A 177 -20.91 -9.88 -37.35
N THR A 178 -19.98 -9.44 -36.49
CA THR A 178 -18.82 -8.65 -36.89
C THR A 178 -17.53 -9.47 -36.78
N PHE A 179 -17.06 -9.69 -35.56
CA PHE A 179 -15.88 -10.52 -35.28
C PHE A 179 -16.24 -11.95 -34.90
N CYS A 180 -17.45 -12.16 -34.38
CA CYS A 180 -17.99 -13.48 -34.05
C CYS A 180 -19.00 -13.94 -35.12
N PRO A 181 -19.10 -15.26 -35.40
CA PRO A 181 -20.13 -15.79 -36.28
C PRO A 181 -21.52 -15.34 -35.81
N ALA A 182 -22.40 -15.03 -36.76
CA ALA A 182 -23.78 -14.69 -36.45
C ALA A 182 -24.48 -15.87 -35.75
N TYR A 183 -25.34 -15.60 -34.77
CA TYR A 183 -26.21 -16.64 -34.21
C TYR A 183 -27.22 -17.15 -35.25
N CYS A 184 -27.47 -18.45 -35.25
CA CYS A 184 -28.44 -19.07 -36.16
C CYS A 184 -29.87 -18.59 -35.87
N VAL A 185 -30.61 -18.24 -36.92
CA VAL A 185 -32.04 -17.95 -36.82
C VAL A 185 -32.80 -19.27 -36.92
N LYS A 186 -33.69 -19.54 -35.96
CA LYS A 186 -34.52 -20.75 -35.95
C LYS A 186 -35.27 -20.91 -37.28
N GLY A 187 -35.08 -22.05 -37.94
CA GLY A 187 -35.69 -22.36 -39.25
C GLY A 187 -34.88 -21.92 -40.48
N GLN A 188 -33.72 -21.27 -40.31
CA GLN A 188 -32.80 -20.95 -41.40
C GLN A 188 -31.48 -21.72 -41.27
N VAL A 189 -31.28 -22.70 -42.16
CA VAL A 189 -30.03 -23.46 -42.28
C VAL A 189 -29.09 -22.74 -43.25
N THR A 190 -28.53 -21.61 -42.82
CA THR A 190 -27.45 -20.94 -43.56
C THR A 190 -26.11 -21.54 -43.13
N ALA A 191 -25.21 -21.77 -44.10
CA ALA A 191 -23.88 -22.27 -43.83
C ALA A 191 -23.07 -21.23 -43.03
N ASN A 192 -22.53 -21.65 -41.89
CA ASN A 192 -21.66 -20.92 -40.95
C ASN A 192 -22.34 -19.91 -40.01
N CYS A 193 -23.26 -20.38 -39.15
CA CYS A 193 -23.76 -19.65 -37.97
C CYS A 193 -23.44 -20.41 -36.66
N ALA A 194 -23.42 -19.72 -35.52
CA ALA A 194 -23.22 -20.31 -34.19
C ALA A 194 -24.55 -20.60 -33.48
N CYS A 195 -24.64 -21.69 -32.73
CA CYS A 195 -25.83 -22.01 -31.93
C CYS A 195 -25.92 -21.08 -30.71
N ASP A 196 -27.07 -20.41 -30.54
CA ASP A 196 -27.36 -19.66 -29.31
C ASP A 196 -27.82 -20.63 -28.20
N SER A 197 -27.05 -20.72 -27.11
CA SER A 197 -27.34 -21.64 -26.01
C SER A 197 -28.61 -21.30 -25.23
N ASN A 198 -29.17 -20.09 -25.39
CA ASN A 198 -30.42 -19.67 -24.73
C ASN A 198 -31.67 -19.97 -25.56
N ILE A 199 -31.54 -20.40 -26.81
CA ILE A 199 -32.68 -20.78 -27.65
C ILE A 199 -32.87 -22.29 -27.55
N THR A 200 -33.83 -22.72 -26.73
CA THR A 200 -34.26 -24.12 -26.69
C THR A 200 -35.16 -24.43 -27.89
N GLY A 201 -34.54 -24.93 -28.96
CA GLY A 201 -35.19 -25.51 -30.14
C GLY A 201 -35.73 -24.50 -31.13
#